data_AF-A0A1T4WCM4-F1
#
_entry.id   AF-A0A1T4WCM4-F1
#
_cell.length_a   1.000
_cell.length_b   1.000
_cell.length_c   1.000
_cell.angle_alpha   90.00
_cell.angle_beta   90.00
_cell.angle_gamma   90.00
#
_symmetry.space_group_name_H-M   'P 1'
#
loop_
_entity.id
_entity.type
_entity.pdbx_description
1 polymer ?
#
loop_
_entity_poly.entity_id
_entity_poly.type
_entity_poly.pdbx_seq_one_letter_code
_entity_poly.pdbx_strand_id
1 'polypeptide(L)'
;MKIFVGFDDTDVLGSPIGTGKLARYFAKKVPADCSLWGVVRYQLLVADEVPYTSHNSSACVIIEAPEASYTEKFVELGVQHLAEYYCEGSDPGLCVAAEGAVSQEQIVFGQECTARLKTQDEAMRIAKGVHLSGHGGTNDGIIGAAAAIGLTAGGWCGRFIELGSRKLRDFPSRVQVKELQDAGIIPLSIDRNATVPMPEDFVETKDWLRPRLWSGRPMLPMELRGEGLWESLGGKSKKAKNIDYDEE
;
A
#
# COMPACT_ATOMS: atom_id res chain seq x y z
N MET A 1 -10.66 -12.15 10.39
CA MET A 1 -10.68 -11.94 8.92
C MET A 1 -10.07 -10.57 8.58
N LYS A 2 -9.86 -10.22 7.31
CA LYS A 2 -9.32 -8.90 6.94
C LYS A 2 -10.39 -7.94 6.40
N ILE A 3 -10.25 -6.67 6.77
CA ILE A 3 -10.93 -5.52 6.18
C ILE A 3 -9.89 -4.60 5.55
N PHE A 4 -10.18 -4.15 4.35
CA PHE A 4 -9.37 -3.26 3.55
C PHE A 4 -10.01 -1.86 3.54
N VAL A 5 -9.20 -0.84 3.78
CA VAL A 5 -9.61 0.58 3.75
C VAL A 5 -8.68 1.32 2.80
N GLY A 6 -9.16 1.57 1.58
CA GLY A 6 -8.45 2.25 0.51
C GLY A 6 -8.68 3.76 0.54
N PHE A 7 -7.60 4.51 0.41
CA PHE A 7 -7.59 5.97 0.31
C PHE A 7 -6.82 6.41 -0.93
N ASP A 8 -7.28 7.47 -1.57
CA ASP A 8 -6.54 8.15 -2.63
C ASP A 8 -6.89 9.65 -2.72
N ASP A 9 -6.03 10.40 -3.40
CA ASP A 9 -6.19 11.83 -3.73
C ASP A 9 -6.53 12.73 -2.52
N THR A 10 -5.71 12.60 -1.48
CA THR A 10 -5.94 13.29 -0.20
C THR A 10 -5.08 14.53 -0.01
N ASP A 11 -4.23 14.83 -0.98
CA ASP A 11 -3.21 15.87 -0.90
C ASP A 11 -3.02 16.62 -2.20
N VAL A 12 -2.67 17.90 -2.08
CA VAL A 12 -2.26 18.77 -3.20
C VAL A 12 -0.75 19.05 -3.15
N LEU A 13 -0.18 19.57 -4.24
CA LEU A 13 1.26 19.87 -4.30
C LEU A 13 1.67 20.81 -3.16
N GLY A 14 2.70 20.42 -2.40
CA GLY A 14 3.18 21.17 -1.24
C GLY A 14 2.52 20.82 0.09
N SER A 15 1.55 19.90 0.11
CA SER A 15 0.88 19.46 1.34
C SER A 15 1.85 18.79 2.33
N PRO A 16 1.71 19.04 3.65
CA PRO A 16 2.56 18.44 4.69
C PRO A 16 2.25 16.95 4.97
N ILE A 17 1.12 16.49 4.46
CA ILE A 17 0.60 15.13 4.60
C ILE A 17 0.16 14.69 3.21
N GLY A 18 0.76 13.60 2.72
CA GLY A 18 0.27 12.91 1.51
C GLY A 18 -0.52 11.65 1.86
N THR A 19 -1.18 11.05 0.87
CA THR A 19 -2.04 9.85 1.03
C THR A 19 -1.41 8.74 1.88
N GLY A 20 -0.14 8.38 1.66
CA GLY A 20 0.52 7.35 2.46
C GLY A 20 0.80 7.73 3.92
N LYS A 21 0.87 9.03 4.25
CA LYS A 21 0.96 9.50 5.65
C LYS A 21 -0.42 9.54 6.29
N LEU A 22 -1.45 9.97 5.54
CA LEU A 22 -2.84 9.91 5.97
C LEU A 22 -3.26 8.48 6.33
N ALA A 23 -3.03 7.51 5.46
CA ALA A 23 -3.34 6.09 5.74
C ALA A 23 -2.64 5.55 7.01
N ARG A 24 -1.42 6.00 7.32
CA ARG A 24 -0.72 5.65 8.58
C ARG A 24 -1.30 6.34 9.81
N TYR A 25 -1.94 7.50 9.64
CA TYR A 25 -2.68 8.14 10.74
C TYR A 25 -3.98 7.40 10.99
N PHE A 26 -4.68 6.96 9.94
CA PHE A 26 -5.84 6.08 10.06
C PHE A 26 -5.52 4.80 10.83
N ALA A 27 -4.36 4.20 10.57
CA ALA A 27 -3.91 2.99 11.26
C ALA A 27 -3.83 3.14 12.80
N LYS A 28 -3.73 4.37 13.33
CA LYS A 28 -3.75 4.65 14.79
C LYS A 28 -5.17 4.74 15.36
N LYS A 29 -6.19 4.81 14.50
CA LYS A 29 -7.62 4.83 14.86
C LYS A 29 -8.24 3.43 14.86
N VAL A 30 -7.45 2.38 14.63
CA VAL A 30 -7.94 1.00 14.66
C VAL A 30 -8.46 0.67 16.07
N PRO A 31 -9.73 0.21 16.20
CA PRO A 31 -10.33 -0.15 17.49
C PRO A 31 -9.58 -1.26 18.22
N ALA A 32 -9.73 -1.33 19.55
CA ALA A 32 -9.00 -2.27 20.41
C ALA A 32 -9.34 -3.76 20.18
N ASP A 33 -10.52 -4.05 19.62
CA ASP A 33 -10.97 -5.39 19.22
C ASP A 33 -10.51 -5.78 17.81
N CYS A 34 -9.77 -4.91 17.13
CA CYS A 34 -9.15 -5.13 15.84
C CYS A 34 -7.62 -5.00 15.96
N SER A 35 -6.88 -5.46 14.95
CA SER A 35 -5.43 -5.25 14.87
C SER A 35 -5.04 -4.70 13.50
N LEU A 36 -4.04 -3.81 13.47
CA LEU A 36 -3.41 -3.44 12.21
C LEU A 36 -2.59 -4.62 11.70
N TRP A 37 -2.91 -5.09 10.49
CA TRP A 37 -2.02 -6.00 9.78
C TRP A 37 -0.91 -5.23 9.07
N GLY A 38 -1.27 -4.16 8.36
CA GLY A 38 -0.29 -3.28 7.72
C GLY A 38 -0.93 -2.19 6.88
N VAL A 39 -0.08 -1.32 6.33
CA VAL A 39 -0.48 -0.30 5.37
C VAL A 39 0.35 -0.48 4.10
N VAL A 40 -0.31 -0.66 2.96
CA VAL A 40 0.34 -0.87 1.66
C VAL A 40 0.13 0.35 0.79
N ARG A 41 1.20 0.86 0.19
CA ARG A 41 1.14 1.90 -0.84
C ARG A 41 1.25 1.26 -2.21
N TYR A 42 0.38 1.68 -3.13
CA TYR A 42 0.38 1.27 -4.52
C TYR A 42 0.95 2.37 -5.41
N GLN A 43 1.54 1.99 -6.53
CA GLN A 43 1.90 2.92 -7.58
C GLN A 43 0.86 2.73 -8.68
N LEU A 44 0.14 3.79 -9.00
CA LEU A 44 -0.80 3.80 -10.12
C LEU A 44 -0.07 4.27 -11.39
N LEU A 45 -0.79 4.31 -12.51
CA LEU A 45 -0.27 4.76 -13.80
C LEU A 45 0.47 6.11 -13.66
N VAL A 46 1.67 6.18 -14.22
CA VAL A 46 2.38 7.45 -14.40
C VAL A 46 2.20 7.85 -15.86
N ALA A 47 1.41 8.90 -16.09
CA ALA A 47 1.11 9.44 -17.40
C ALA A 47 0.89 10.96 -17.27
N ASP A 48 1.21 11.72 -18.32
CA ASP A 48 1.11 13.19 -18.32
C ASP A 48 -0.33 13.67 -18.13
N GLU A 49 -1.29 12.84 -18.52
CA GLU A 49 -2.73 13.10 -18.41
C GLU A 49 -3.27 12.92 -16.99
N VAL A 50 -2.49 12.38 -16.05
CA VAL A 50 -2.91 12.23 -14.65
C VAL A 50 -2.23 13.27 -13.78
N PRO A 51 -2.95 14.27 -13.22
CA PRO A 51 -2.36 15.17 -12.26
C PRO A 51 -1.99 14.42 -10.98
N TYR A 52 -0.78 14.63 -10.46
CA TYR A 52 -0.36 14.10 -9.17
C TYR A 52 0.61 15.04 -8.46
N THR A 53 0.74 14.91 -7.14
CA THR A 53 1.61 15.78 -6.32
C THR A 53 3.08 15.40 -6.49
N SER A 54 3.49 14.32 -5.83
CA SER A 54 4.82 13.73 -5.91
C SER A 54 4.81 12.41 -6.66
N HIS A 55 3.71 11.66 -6.52
CA HIS A 55 3.49 10.39 -7.17
C HIS A 55 1.98 10.16 -7.31
N ASN A 56 1.54 9.60 -8.43
CA ASN A 56 0.20 9.05 -8.53
C ASN A 56 0.12 7.76 -7.71
N SER A 57 -0.40 7.81 -6.49
CA SER A 57 -0.42 6.65 -5.59
C SER A 57 -1.53 6.67 -4.57
N SER A 58 -2.22 5.53 -4.49
CA SER A 58 -3.17 5.21 -3.43
C SER A 58 -2.53 4.41 -2.30
N ALA A 59 -3.26 4.29 -1.19
CA ALA A 59 -2.87 3.47 -0.04
C ALA A 59 -4.03 2.65 0.50
N CYS A 60 -3.73 1.45 0.99
CA CYS A 60 -4.69 0.57 1.66
C CYS A 60 -4.23 0.27 3.08
N VAL A 61 -5.10 0.48 4.06
CA VAL A 61 -4.93 0.01 5.44
C VAL A 61 -5.63 -1.34 5.57
N ILE A 62 -4.90 -2.33 6.06
CA ILE A 62 -5.36 -3.72 6.16
C ILE A 62 -5.47 -4.06 7.63
N ILE A 63 -6.66 -4.45 8.05
CA ILE A 63 -7.02 -4.60 9.45
C ILE A 63 -7.56 -6.00 9.66
N GLU A 64 -7.07 -6.68 10.69
CA GLU A 64 -7.72 -7.90 11.16
C GLU A 64 -8.88 -7.53 12.07
N ALA A 65 -10.07 -8.01 11.72
CA ALA A 65 -11.31 -7.78 12.46
C ALA A 65 -11.98 -9.13 12.80
N PRO A 66 -12.83 -9.16 13.85
CA PRO A 66 -13.56 -10.37 14.24
C PRO A 66 -14.48 -10.89 13.13
N GLU A 67 -15.20 -9.99 12.46
CA GLU A 67 -16.24 -10.33 11.48
C GLU A 67 -16.45 -9.24 10.42
N ALA A 68 -17.18 -9.56 9.35
CA ALA A 68 -17.35 -8.71 8.17
C ALA A 68 -18.20 -7.46 8.43
N SER A 69 -19.10 -7.52 9.43
CA SER A 69 -19.97 -6.40 9.84
C SER A 69 -19.18 -5.15 10.25
N TYR A 70 -17.91 -5.31 10.65
CA TYR A 70 -17.02 -4.18 10.98
C TYR A 70 -16.73 -3.28 9.77
N THR A 71 -17.05 -3.71 8.54
CA THR A 71 -16.91 -2.86 7.35
C THR A 71 -17.65 -1.54 7.51
N GLU A 72 -18.88 -1.52 8.03
CA GLU A 72 -19.66 -0.28 8.23
C GLU A 72 -18.97 0.68 9.21
N LYS A 73 -18.42 0.14 10.31
CA LYS A 73 -17.64 0.91 11.28
C LYS A 73 -16.40 1.54 10.64
N PHE A 74 -15.70 0.82 9.76
CA PHE A 74 -14.53 1.37 9.06
C PHE A 74 -14.90 2.35 7.95
N VAL A 75 -16.10 2.26 7.37
CA VAL A 75 -16.65 3.33 6.52
C VAL A 75 -16.80 4.61 7.32
N GLU A 76 -17.52 4.58 8.45
CA GLU A 76 -17.73 5.77 9.29
C GLU A 76 -16.41 6.40 9.76
N LEU A 77 -15.49 5.57 10.27
CA LEU A 77 -14.16 6.02 10.69
C LEU A 77 -13.36 6.60 9.51
N GLY A 78 -13.46 5.99 8.33
CA GLY A 78 -12.78 6.44 7.11
C GLY A 78 -13.27 7.81 6.66
N VAL A 79 -14.58 8.02 6.65
CA VAL A 79 -15.21 9.33 6.32
C VAL A 79 -14.77 10.41 7.31
N GLN A 80 -14.86 10.13 8.61
CA GLN A 80 -14.41 11.07 9.65
C GLN A 80 -12.91 11.37 9.53
N HIS A 81 -12.10 10.36 9.21
CA HIS A 81 -10.67 10.54 9.03
C HIS A 81 -10.32 11.38 7.80
N LEU A 82 -11.01 11.18 6.68
CA LEU A 82 -10.84 12.05 5.52
C LEU A 82 -11.18 13.49 5.89
N ALA A 83 -12.36 13.74 6.45
CA ALA A 83 -12.80 15.08 6.84
C ALA A 83 -11.82 15.83 7.79
N GLU A 84 -11.06 15.09 8.61
CA GLU A 84 -10.06 15.67 9.52
C GLU A 84 -8.71 15.97 8.84
N TYR A 85 -8.30 15.21 7.82
CA TYR A 85 -6.92 15.20 7.33
C TYR A 85 -6.73 15.49 5.84
N TYR A 86 -7.80 15.48 5.03
CA TYR A 86 -7.65 15.81 3.62
C TYR A 86 -7.24 17.28 3.44
N CYS A 87 -6.51 17.56 2.38
CA CYS A 87 -6.11 18.93 2.06
C CYS A 87 -7.17 19.59 1.17
N GLU A 88 -7.60 20.80 1.52
CA GLU A 88 -8.52 21.57 0.67
C GLU A 88 -7.96 21.69 -0.76
N GLY A 89 -8.82 21.40 -1.75
CA GLY A 89 -8.44 21.36 -3.16
C GLY A 89 -8.00 19.99 -3.68
N SER A 90 -7.96 18.94 -2.85
CA SER A 90 -7.82 17.55 -3.33
C SER A 90 -9.19 16.90 -3.59
N ASP A 91 -9.18 15.68 -4.13
CA ASP A 91 -10.39 14.94 -4.54
C ASP A 91 -10.54 13.58 -3.81
N PRO A 92 -10.63 13.53 -2.47
CA PRO A 92 -10.39 12.30 -1.72
C PRO A 92 -11.38 11.18 -2.03
N GLY A 93 -10.86 9.97 -2.25
CA GLY A 93 -11.63 8.75 -2.36
C GLY A 93 -11.51 7.85 -1.13
N LEU A 94 -12.61 7.18 -0.79
CA LEU A 94 -12.67 6.12 0.20
C LEU A 94 -13.30 4.87 -0.41
N CYS A 95 -12.61 3.73 -0.29
CA CYS A 95 -13.18 2.42 -0.60
C CYS A 95 -12.98 1.48 0.61
N VAL A 96 -14.01 0.74 1.01
CA VAL A 96 -13.92 -0.19 2.16
C VAL A 96 -14.55 -1.53 1.80
N ALA A 97 -13.83 -2.61 2.06
CA ALA A 97 -14.28 -3.96 1.75
C ALA A 97 -13.78 -4.98 2.78
N ALA A 98 -14.63 -5.96 3.13
CA ALA A 98 -14.15 -7.21 3.67
C ALA A 98 -13.38 -7.99 2.59
N GLU A 99 -12.29 -8.68 2.94
CA GLU A 99 -11.45 -9.42 1.99
C GLU A 99 -12.26 -10.38 1.11
N GLY A 100 -13.19 -11.13 1.71
CA GLY A 100 -14.04 -12.07 0.98
C GLY A 100 -15.15 -11.44 0.13
N ALA A 101 -15.38 -10.13 0.23
CA ALA A 101 -16.35 -9.41 -0.59
C ALA A 101 -15.73 -8.84 -1.88
N VAL A 102 -14.39 -8.84 -2.00
CA VAL A 102 -13.70 -8.29 -3.16
C VAL A 102 -13.84 -9.25 -4.35
N SER A 103 -14.42 -8.77 -5.44
CA SER A 103 -14.68 -9.56 -6.65
C SER A 103 -13.47 -9.62 -7.58
N GLN A 104 -13.48 -10.59 -8.50
CA GLN A 104 -12.45 -10.68 -9.54
C GLN A 104 -12.43 -9.44 -10.45
N GLU A 105 -13.59 -8.83 -10.73
CA GLU A 105 -13.68 -7.59 -11.51
C GLU A 105 -12.97 -6.42 -10.80
N GLN A 106 -13.10 -6.33 -9.48
CA GLN A 106 -12.41 -5.31 -8.67
C GLN A 106 -10.89 -5.53 -8.65
N ILE A 107 -10.44 -6.79 -8.58
CA ILE A 107 -9.02 -7.14 -8.68
C ILE A 107 -8.45 -6.71 -10.04
N VAL A 108 -9.15 -7.06 -11.13
CA VAL A 108 -8.74 -6.67 -12.50
C VAL A 108 -8.74 -5.15 -12.64
N PHE A 109 -9.78 -4.46 -12.18
CA PHE A 109 -9.85 -2.99 -12.21
C PHE A 109 -8.62 -2.35 -11.54
N GLY A 110 -8.24 -2.83 -10.35
CA GLY A 110 -7.04 -2.33 -9.67
C GLY A 110 -5.77 -2.54 -10.46
N GLN A 111 -5.60 -3.71 -11.10
CA GLN A 111 -4.46 -3.99 -11.97
C GLN A 111 -4.43 -3.05 -13.17
N GLU A 112 -5.57 -2.80 -13.82
CA GLU A 112 -5.66 -1.89 -14.96
C GLU A 112 -5.29 -0.45 -14.57
N CYS A 113 -5.66 0.04 -13.38
CA CYS A 113 -5.27 1.36 -12.89
C CYS A 113 -3.74 1.57 -12.79
N THR A 114 -2.94 0.49 -12.81
CA THR A 114 -1.47 0.60 -12.82
C THR A 114 -0.88 0.82 -14.21
N ALA A 115 -1.66 0.61 -15.27
CA ALA A 115 -1.19 0.62 -16.65
C ALA A 115 -2.09 1.39 -17.62
N ARG A 116 -3.30 1.79 -17.21
CA ARG A 116 -4.32 2.41 -18.06
C ARG A 116 -5.07 3.50 -17.30
N LEU A 117 -5.48 4.54 -18.02
CA LEU A 117 -6.46 5.51 -17.54
C LEU A 117 -7.80 4.81 -17.35
N LYS A 118 -8.43 5.06 -16.20
CA LYS A 118 -9.75 4.54 -15.83
C LYS A 118 -10.65 5.72 -15.46
N THR A 119 -11.96 5.51 -15.46
CA THR A 119 -12.94 6.56 -15.14
C THR A 119 -13.71 6.28 -13.84
N GLN A 120 -14.33 7.33 -13.30
CA GLN A 120 -15.24 7.22 -12.15
C GLN A 120 -16.40 6.26 -12.42
N ASP A 121 -16.99 6.30 -13.62
CA ASP A 121 -18.07 5.39 -14.02
C ASP A 121 -17.65 3.93 -14.00
N GLU A 122 -16.40 3.65 -14.38
CA GLU A 122 -15.85 2.30 -14.29
C GLU A 122 -15.66 1.85 -12.85
N ALA A 123 -15.13 2.73 -11.98
CA ALA A 123 -14.98 2.45 -10.55
C ALA A 123 -16.34 2.19 -9.87
N MET A 124 -17.34 3.02 -10.14
CA MET A 124 -18.69 2.89 -9.58
C MET A 124 -19.39 1.61 -10.08
N ARG A 125 -19.17 1.21 -11.33
CA ARG A 125 -19.78 -0.01 -11.89
C ARG A 125 -19.30 -1.27 -11.18
N ILE A 126 -18.01 -1.33 -10.83
CA ILE A 126 -17.39 -2.47 -10.15
C ILE A 126 -17.52 -2.42 -8.62
N ALA A 127 -18.04 -1.34 -8.04
CA ALA A 127 -18.16 -1.14 -6.58
C ALA A 127 -19.26 -1.99 -5.90
N LYS A 128 -19.87 -2.95 -6.60
CA LYS A 128 -20.91 -3.81 -6.00
C LYS A 128 -20.33 -4.63 -4.84
N GLY A 129 -21.01 -4.62 -3.70
CA GLY A 129 -20.61 -5.39 -2.51
C GLY A 129 -19.49 -4.77 -1.68
N VAL A 130 -19.00 -3.58 -2.06
CA VAL A 130 -18.02 -2.79 -1.30
C VAL A 130 -18.53 -1.37 -1.14
N HIS A 131 -18.01 -0.64 -0.15
CA HIS A 131 -18.29 0.79 -0.01
C HIS A 131 -17.36 1.58 -0.93
N LEU A 132 -17.90 2.52 -1.70
CA LEU A 132 -17.11 3.48 -2.50
C LEU A 132 -17.76 4.87 -2.41
N SER A 133 -16.96 5.89 -2.09
CA SER A 133 -17.45 7.26 -1.93
C SER A 133 -16.34 8.29 -2.15
N GLY A 134 -16.67 9.41 -2.79
CA GLY A 134 -15.80 10.59 -2.87
C GLY A 134 -16.14 11.61 -1.77
N HIS A 135 -15.15 12.42 -1.39
CA HIS A 135 -15.20 13.34 -0.25
C HIS A 135 -14.64 14.73 -0.57
N GLY A 136 -14.53 15.09 -1.84
CA GLY A 136 -14.00 16.39 -2.26
C GLY A 136 -13.94 16.58 -3.77
N GLY A 137 -13.94 17.86 -4.16
CA GLY A 137 -13.87 18.33 -5.54
C GLY A 137 -14.68 17.52 -6.57
N THR A 138 -14.02 16.91 -7.54
CA THR A 138 -14.59 16.10 -8.62
C THR A 138 -14.90 14.66 -8.20
N ASN A 139 -14.44 14.23 -7.02
CA ASN A 139 -14.46 12.84 -6.53
C ASN A 139 -13.57 11.87 -7.31
N ASP A 140 -12.54 12.33 -8.02
CA ASP A 140 -11.68 11.45 -8.83
C ASP A 140 -10.90 10.42 -7.99
N GLY A 141 -10.60 10.70 -6.73
CA GLY A 141 -9.91 9.76 -5.84
C GLY A 141 -10.64 8.43 -5.63
N ILE A 142 -11.92 8.31 -5.99
CA ILE A 142 -12.62 7.01 -5.95
C ILE A 142 -11.94 5.96 -6.83
N ILE A 143 -11.30 6.37 -7.94
CA ILE A 143 -10.63 5.47 -8.88
C ILE A 143 -9.48 4.76 -8.17
N GLY A 144 -8.54 5.51 -7.59
CA GLY A 144 -7.39 4.90 -6.94
C GLY A 144 -7.72 4.31 -5.57
N ALA A 145 -8.75 4.78 -4.87
CA ALA A 145 -9.24 4.14 -3.66
C ALA A 145 -9.80 2.74 -3.96
N ALA A 146 -10.61 2.59 -5.02
CA ALA A 146 -11.08 1.29 -5.50
C ALA A 146 -9.91 0.42 -6.00
N ALA A 147 -8.95 1.02 -6.72
CA ALA A 147 -7.75 0.31 -7.15
C ALA A 147 -6.95 -0.25 -5.97
N ALA A 148 -6.80 0.51 -4.87
CA ALA A 148 -6.09 0.06 -3.68
C ALA A 148 -6.69 -1.22 -3.10
N ILE A 149 -8.03 -1.33 -3.05
CA ILE A 149 -8.74 -2.53 -2.59
C ILE A 149 -8.48 -3.71 -3.53
N GLY A 150 -8.67 -3.52 -4.84
CA GLY A 150 -8.45 -4.55 -5.85
C GLY A 150 -7.01 -5.08 -5.88
N LEU A 151 -6.03 -4.18 -5.81
CA LEU A 151 -4.61 -4.52 -5.76
C LEU A 151 -4.21 -5.22 -4.45
N THR A 152 -4.84 -4.85 -3.33
CA THR A 152 -4.66 -5.52 -2.03
C THR A 152 -5.17 -6.95 -2.09
N ALA A 153 -6.40 -7.16 -2.57
CA ALA A 153 -6.99 -8.48 -2.71
C ALA A 153 -6.22 -9.35 -3.72
N GLY A 154 -5.74 -8.75 -4.82
CA GLY A 154 -4.89 -9.42 -5.79
C GLY A 154 -3.55 -9.86 -5.21
N GLY A 155 -2.98 -9.10 -4.28
CA GLY A 155 -1.87 -9.54 -3.44
C GLY A 155 -0.51 -9.71 -4.13
N TRP A 156 -0.32 -9.15 -5.33
CA TRP A 156 0.89 -9.32 -6.15
C TRP A 156 1.68 -8.04 -6.40
N CYS A 157 1.27 -6.91 -5.82
CA CYS A 157 1.99 -5.66 -5.98
C CYS A 157 1.84 -4.75 -4.75
N GLY A 158 2.51 -3.60 -4.78
CA GLY A 158 2.52 -2.64 -3.68
C GLY A 158 3.67 -2.88 -2.70
N ARG A 159 3.90 -1.88 -1.84
CA ARG A 159 4.92 -1.94 -0.78
C ARG A 159 4.34 -1.55 0.56
N PHE A 160 4.66 -2.30 1.60
CA PHE A 160 4.29 -1.96 2.96
C PHE A 160 5.01 -0.68 3.38
N ILE A 161 4.26 0.27 3.94
CA ILE A 161 4.75 1.49 4.57
C ILE A 161 4.54 1.49 6.10
N GLU A 162 3.81 0.48 6.59
CA GLU A 162 3.59 0.08 7.98
C GLU A 162 3.26 -1.42 8.01
N LEU A 163 3.66 -2.15 9.06
CA LEU A 163 3.37 -3.59 9.20
C LEU A 163 3.29 -3.96 10.68
N GLY A 164 2.19 -4.60 11.10
CA GLY A 164 1.99 -5.06 12.47
C GLY A 164 2.15 -3.94 13.51
N SER A 165 2.69 -4.32 14.68
CA SER A 165 2.86 -3.42 15.83
C SER A 165 4.22 -2.69 15.86
N ARG A 166 5.29 -3.30 15.31
CA ARG A 166 6.63 -2.69 15.22
C ARG A 166 6.74 -1.90 13.93
N LYS A 167 7.04 -0.61 14.02
CA LYS A 167 7.13 0.21 12.81
C LYS A 167 8.29 -0.21 11.94
N LEU A 168 8.06 -0.27 10.63
CA LEU A 168 9.12 -0.56 9.64
C LEU A 168 10.29 0.43 9.69
N ARG A 169 10.07 1.62 10.25
CA ARG A 169 11.08 2.69 10.40
C ARG A 169 11.98 2.51 11.62
N ASP A 170 11.58 1.64 12.55
CA ASP A 170 12.29 1.38 13.80
C ASP A 170 13.24 0.16 13.66
N PHE A 171 13.36 -0.38 12.45
CA PHE A 171 14.35 -1.39 12.12
C PHE A 171 15.70 -0.74 11.79
N PRO A 172 16.82 -1.32 12.26
CA PRO A 172 18.16 -0.83 11.95
C PRO A 172 18.52 -1.03 10.47
N SER A 173 19.57 -0.33 10.01
CA SER A 173 20.16 -0.50 8.67
C SER A 173 20.64 -1.92 8.42
N ARG A 174 21.07 -2.64 9.45
CA ARG A 174 21.46 -4.05 9.41
C ARG A 174 20.64 -4.83 10.43
N VAL A 175 19.90 -5.84 9.96
CA VAL A 175 18.96 -6.63 10.76
C VAL A 175 19.20 -8.12 10.56
N GLN A 176 19.00 -8.94 11.59
CA GLN A 176 19.09 -10.38 11.43
C GLN A 176 17.85 -10.93 10.68
N VAL A 177 18.03 -11.97 9.86
CA VAL A 177 16.92 -12.64 9.15
C VAL A 177 15.84 -13.10 10.13
N LYS A 178 16.23 -13.64 11.28
CA LYS A 178 15.30 -14.02 12.35
C LYS A 178 14.41 -12.86 12.82
N GLU A 179 14.96 -11.67 13.01
CA GLU A 179 14.18 -10.51 13.46
C GLU A 179 13.13 -10.07 12.43
N LEU A 180 13.41 -10.24 11.14
CA LEU A 180 12.43 -10.01 10.07
C LEU A 180 11.30 -11.04 10.14
N GLN A 181 11.65 -12.32 10.28
CA GLN A 181 10.69 -13.42 10.39
C GLN A 181 9.78 -13.27 11.62
N ASP A 182 10.36 -12.91 12.78
CA ASP A 182 9.62 -12.66 14.03
C ASP A 182 8.64 -11.47 13.88
N ALA A 183 8.93 -10.53 12.98
CA ALA A 183 8.05 -9.42 12.61
C ALA A 183 7.03 -9.75 11.50
N GLY A 184 6.97 -11.01 11.06
CA GLY A 184 6.06 -11.47 10.01
C GLY A 184 6.50 -11.11 8.58
N ILE A 185 7.75 -10.68 8.39
CA ILE A 185 8.34 -10.40 7.08
C ILE A 185 9.02 -11.67 6.57
N ILE A 186 8.67 -12.08 5.35
CA ILE A 186 9.25 -13.25 4.70
C ILE A 186 10.47 -12.80 3.88
N PRO A 187 11.70 -13.15 4.27
CA PRO A 187 12.88 -12.89 3.45
C PRO A 187 12.77 -13.75 2.18
N LEU A 188 12.95 -13.12 1.02
CA LEU A 188 12.80 -13.78 -0.27
C LEU A 188 14.07 -13.57 -1.09
N SER A 189 14.84 -14.64 -1.30
CA SER A 189 15.96 -14.58 -2.24
C SER A 189 15.44 -14.42 -3.66
N ILE A 190 16.03 -13.49 -4.38
CA ILE A 190 15.82 -13.29 -5.82
C ILE A 190 17.12 -13.51 -6.61
N ASP A 191 18.13 -14.13 -5.99
CA ASP A 191 19.37 -14.49 -6.68
C ASP A 191 19.14 -15.62 -7.70
N ARG A 192 20.09 -15.76 -8.63
CA ARG A 192 20.01 -16.78 -9.70
C ARG A 192 19.84 -18.20 -9.16
N ASN A 193 20.41 -18.49 -7.99
CA ASN A 193 20.48 -19.83 -7.44
C ASN A 193 19.34 -20.13 -6.44
N ALA A 194 18.44 -19.18 -6.21
CA ALA A 194 17.36 -19.26 -5.22
C ALA A 194 17.87 -19.73 -3.84
N THR A 195 19.00 -19.17 -3.40
CA THR A 195 19.60 -19.52 -2.11
C THR A 195 18.65 -19.20 -0.96
N VAL A 196 18.68 -20.02 0.09
CA VAL A 196 17.78 -19.86 1.24
C VAL A 196 18.52 -19.11 2.35
N PRO A 197 17.99 -17.98 2.84
CA PRO A 197 18.57 -17.25 3.96
C PRO A 197 18.39 -18.02 5.27
N MET A 198 19.47 -18.13 6.04
CA MET A 198 19.43 -18.75 7.35
C MET A 198 19.01 -17.73 8.41
N PRO A 199 18.33 -18.13 9.50
CA PRO A 199 17.89 -17.22 10.56
C PRO A 199 19.01 -16.37 11.15
N GLU A 200 20.24 -16.88 11.18
CA GLU A 200 21.44 -16.22 11.68
C GLU A 200 22.06 -15.19 10.73
N ASP A 201 21.69 -15.21 9.44
CA ASP A 201 22.19 -14.30 8.42
C ASP A 201 21.76 -12.86 8.70
N PHE A 202 22.44 -11.90 8.06
CA PHE A 202 22.15 -10.48 8.15
C PHE A 202 21.65 -9.90 6.84
N VAL A 203 20.73 -8.94 6.93
CA VAL A 203 20.19 -8.17 5.81
C VAL A 203 20.52 -6.70 5.97
N GLU A 204 21.16 -6.12 4.96
CA GLU A 204 21.33 -4.67 4.79
C GLU A 204 20.06 -4.06 4.19
N THR A 205 19.35 -3.27 5.00
CA THR A 205 18.06 -2.62 4.69
C THR A 205 18.20 -1.21 4.14
N LYS A 206 19.41 -0.63 4.19
CA LYS A 206 19.72 0.74 3.73
C LYS A 206 18.83 1.81 4.39
N ASP A 207 18.50 1.61 5.67
CA ASP A 207 17.55 2.45 6.44
C ASP A 207 16.17 2.57 5.77
N TRP A 208 15.79 1.57 4.96
CA TRP A 208 14.59 1.59 4.15
C TRP A 208 13.98 0.19 4.01
N LEU A 209 13.39 -0.28 5.10
CA LEU A 209 12.65 -1.54 5.09
C LEU A 209 11.24 -1.34 4.50
N ARG A 210 10.99 -1.88 3.31
CA ARG A 210 9.69 -1.85 2.62
C ARG A 210 9.41 -3.20 1.93
N PRO A 211 8.90 -4.20 2.66
CA PRO A 211 8.45 -5.45 2.06
C PRO A 211 7.39 -5.21 0.98
N ARG A 212 7.29 -6.13 0.02
CA ARG A 212 6.26 -6.16 -1.03
C ARG A 212 5.09 -7.01 -0.57
N LEU A 213 3.89 -6.64 -1.00
CA LEU A 213 2.74 -7.53 -0.90
C LEU A 213 2.80 -8.49 -2.09
N TRP A 214 3.33 -9.68 -1.86
CA TRP A 214 3.44 -10.75 -2.87
C TRP A 214 2.80 -12.02 -2.35
N SER A 215 1.97 -12.66 -3.18
CA SER A 215 1.11 -13.77 -2.77
C SER A 215 0.29 -13.46 -1.50
N GLY A 216 -0.13 -12.21 -1.32
CA GLY A 216 -0.85 -11.77 -0.12
C GLY A 216 -0.02 -11.74 1.17
N ARG A 217 1.31 -11.81 1.08
CA ARG A 217 2.25 -11.85 2.22
C ARG A 217 3.27 -10.70 2.16
N PRO A 218 3.80 -10.24 3.31
CA PRO A 218 4.89 -9.26 3.35
C PRO A 218 6.23 -9.92 3.00
N MET A 219 6.61 -9.93 1.72
CA MET A 219 7.86 -10.53 1.24
C MET A 219 8.93 -9.46 1.04
N LEU A 220 10.13 -9.65 1.60
CA LEU A 220 11.26 -8.76 1.40
C LEU A 220 12.22 -9.36 0.36
N PRO A 221 12.18 -8.92 -0.91
CA PRO A 221 13.13 -9.38 -1.91
C PRO A 221 14.54 -8.87 -1.60
N MET A 222 15.49 -9.79 -1.64
CA MET A 222 16.90 -9.54 -1.29
C MET A 222 17.86 -10.36 -2.14
N GLU A 223 19.08 -9.84 -2.29
CA GLU A 223 20.16 -10.45 -3.04
C GLU A 223 21.29 -10.85 -2.10
N LEU A 224 21.88 -12.01 -2.33
CA LEU A 224 23.08 -12.45 -1.61
C LEU A 224 24.27 -11.57 -2.03
N ARG A 225 24.98 -11.01 -1.04
CA ARG A 225 26.18 -10.16 -1.24
C ARG A 225 27.47 -10.82 -0.76
N GLY A 226 27.36 -11.79 0.14
CA GLY A 226 28.46 -12.55 0.69
C GLY A 226 27.93 -13.67 1.57
N GLU A 227 28.82 -14.47 2.15
CA GLU A 227 28.44 -15.55 3.06
C GLU A 227 27.60 -15.00 4.24
N GLY A 228 26.35 -15.44 4.34
CA GLY A 228 25.39 -15.00 5.35
C GLY A 228 25.05 -13.50 5.32
N LEU A 229 25.36 -12.80 4.22
CA LEU A 229 25.09 -11.38 4.06
C LEU A 229 24.19 -11.12 2.85
N TRP A 230 23.04 -10.52 3.13
CA TRP A 230 22.02 -10.18 2.17
C TRP A 230 21.84 -8.67 2.09
N GLU A 231 21.31 -8.22 0.96
CA GLU A 231 20.93 -6.82 0.78
C GLU A 231 19.51 -6.74 0.23
N SER A 232 18.66 -5.94 0.87
CA SER A 232 17.32 -5.70 0.33
C SER A 232 17.38 -4.84 -0.95
N LEU A 233 16.50 -5.16 -1.91
CA LEU A 233 16.40 -4.39 -3.17
C LEU A 233 15.98 -2.94 -2.95
N GLY A 234 15.23 -2.70 -1.87
CA GLY A 234 14.69 -1.39 -1.54
C GLY A 234 15.78 -0.38 -1.20
N GLY A 235 15.54 0.89 -1.53
CA GLY A 235 16.38 1.99 -1.09
C GLY A 235 15.64 3.31 -1.24
N LYS A 236 16.09 4.32 -0.48
CA LYS A 236 15.68 5.70 -0.78
C LYS A 236 16.27 6.06 -2.14
N SER A 237 15.42 6.47 -3.08
CA SER A 237 15.89 7.08 -4.32
C SER A 237 16.82 8.23 -3.95
N LYS A 238 18.08 8.18 -4.40
CA LYS A 238 18.87 9.41 -4.55
C LYS A 238 18.09 10.22 -5.57
N LYS A 239 17.61 11.43 -5.22
CA LYS A 239 16.85 12.34 -6.11
C LYS A 239 17.27 12.07 -7.56
N ALA A 240 16.40 11.40 -8.31
CA ALA A 240 16.75 10.93 -9.64
C ALA A 240 17.18 12.14 -10.46
N LYS A 241 18.42 12.13 -10.97
CA LYS A 241 18.68 12.83 -12.23
C LYS A 241 17.82 12.11 -13.25
N ASN A 242 17.06 12.86 -14.03
CA ASN A 242 16.21 12.36 -15.10
C ASN A 242 16.93 11.21 -15.84
N ILE A 243 16.29 10.05 -15.84
CA ILE A 243 16.70 8.95 -16.71
C ILE A 243 15.93 9.22 -17.99
N ASP A 244 16.60 9.82 -18.98
CA ASP A 244 16.13 9.79 -20.36
C ASP A 244 16.13 8.32 -20.78
N TYR A 245 14.96 7.81 -21.15
CA TYR A 245 14.89 6.59 -21.94
C TYR A 245 15.24 7.00 -23.37
N ASP A 246 16.50 6.78 -23.76
CA ASP A 246 16.85 6.74 -25.17
C ASP A 246 16.07 5.56 -25.80
N GLU A 247 15.21 5.89 -26.77
CA GLU A 247 14.57 4.94 -27.67
C GLU A 247 15.64 4.32 -28.58
N GLU A 248 15.78 2.98 -28.54
CA GLU A 248 16.30 2.17 -29.66
C GLU A 248 15.24 1.16 -30.10
#